data_AF-A0A6V7SCV7-F1
#
_entry.id   AF-A0A6V7SCV7-F1
#
_cell.length_a   1.000
_cell.length_b   1.000
_cell.length_c   1.000
_cell.angle_alpha   90.00
_cell.angle_beta   90.00
_cell.angle_gamma   90.00
#
_symmetry.space_group_name_H-M   'P 1'
#
loop_
_entity.id
_entity.type
_entity.pdbx_description
1 polymer ?
#
loop_
_entity_poly.entity_id
_entity_poly.type
_entity_poly.pdbx_seq_one_letter_code
_entity_poly.pdbx_strand_id
1 'polypeptide(L)'
;MNNGYVKIYFFVLILFVYVNDKILTTEYVAGNLAPPEQTRAKIILSETDLTDESLSETTLTNEPRRKRARYTKTRPQNIPSESSSTESLLFRTPRPKKIRSKKNSSKDTLSKTPPSKTILPETGPSETTPPEIALPQAVLTNPSSPRIAYTPALFKLDSIYKKHKHLLCTKPAETRKAIEVMNEAVMLLQYHATTKSGYKHHCTTREGVDMYYRNNGNKTYIEKCKIKISNPNRYDDIIYMLWDPNGPQKFDPNFIYGKIIRSYNRNLLMVEKFYKNSMLSSKRYFYALAKKAHISEDTTIIVMASGNINDHNPFNKKTYKNKVLESINSFNTNVDFDEDVKNGYYKKTFVNLSGYLIRKKNDHVDVTFVNSMNFNALIPLKCVIKNANIEAMQSIISLQYYFDN
;
A
#
# COMPACT_ATOMS: atom_id res chain seq x y z
N MET A 1 23.15 29.70 20.38
CA MET A 1 23.31 29.30 18.96
C MET A 1 21.96 28.83 18.42
N ASN A 2 21.62 29.04 17.15
CA ASN A 2 20.25 28.81 16.65
C ASN A 2 20.07 27.42 16.01
N ASN A 3 19.53 26.46 16.78
CA ASN A 3 19.50 25.02 16.44
C ASN A 3 18.79 24.66 15.12
N GLY A 4 17.94 25.54 14.58
CA GLY A 4 17.31 25.34 13.27
C GLY A 4 18.32 25.43 12.10
N TYR A 5 19.23 26.41 12.15
CA TYR A 5 20.22 26.64 11.09
C TYR A 5 21.23 25.50 11.00
N VAL A 6 21.68 24.97 12.14
CA VAL A 6 22.65 23.86 12.20
C VAL A 6 22.13 22.63 11.45
N LYS A 7 20.86 22.25 11.66
CA LYS A 7 20.24 21.10 10.96
C LYS A 7 20.09 21.31 9.46
N ILE A 8 19.80 22.54 9.02
CA ILE A 8 19.73 22.87 7.58
C ILE A 8 21.13 22.77 6.95
N TYR A 9 22.16 23.29 7.63
CA TYR A 9 23.54 23.27 7.13
C TYR A 9 24.07 21.84 6.95
N PHE A 10 23.89 20.95 7.94
CA PHE A 10 24.27 19.54 7.82
C PHE A 10 23.50 18.82 6.69
N PHE A 11 22.21 19.12 6.47
CA PHE A 11 21.44 18.51 5.38
C PHE A 11 21.94 18.94 3.99
N VAL A 12 22.35 20.20 3.83
CA VAL A 12 22.99 20.70 2.60
C VAL A 12 24.38 20.08 2.41
N LEU A 13 25.16 19.93 3.48
CA LEU A 13 26.50 19.33 3.43
C LEU A 13 26.46 17.87 2.95
N ILE A 14 25.53 17.07 3.50
CA ILE A 14 25.32 15.66 3.09
C ILE A 14 24.92 15.57 1.62
N LEU A 15 24.06 16.48 1.13
CA LEU A 15 23.70 16.55 -0.29
C LEU A 15 24.90 16.89 -1.18
N PHE A 16 25.80 17.77 -0.72
CA PHE A 16 26.98 18.18 -1.48
C PHE A 16 27.99 17.04 -1.62
N VAL A 17 28.28 16.32 -0.53
CA VAL A 17 29.16 15.13 -0.54
C VAL A 17 28.59 14.05 -1.47
N TYR A 18 27.30 13.74 -1.36
CA TYR A 18 26.64 12.71 -2.18
C TYR A 18 26.60 13.03 -3.69
N VAL A 19 26.65 14.32 -4.07
CA VAL A 19 26.79 14.74 -5.48
C VAL A 19 28.23 14.57 -5.96
N ASN A 20 29.23 14.89 -5.14
CA ASN A 20 30.64 14.79 -5.49
C ASN A 20 31.13 13.33 -5.63
N ASP A 21 30.65 12.40 -4.78
CA ASP A 21 30.96 10.97 -4.89
C ASP A 21 30.59 10.42 -6.29
N LYS A 22 29.51 10.91 -6.90
CA LYS A 22 29.08 10.51 -8.25
C LYS A 22 29.91 11.10 -9.39
N ILE A 23 30.77 12.07 -9.12
CA ILE A 23 31.65 12.71 -10.11
C ILE A 23 33.05 12.07 -10.07
N LEU A 24 33.46 11.52 -8.92
CA LEU A 24 34.79 10.93 -8.71
C LEU A 24 34.90 9.44 -9.10
N THR A 25 33.78 8.72 -9.31
CA THR A 25 33.81 7.29 -9.69
C THR A 25 33.81 7.03 -11.20
N THR A 26 34.04 8.04 -12.05
CA THR A 26 34.43 7.83 -13.46
C THR A 26 35.94 7.77 -13.57
N GLU A 27 36.49 6.59 -13.31
CA GLU A 27 37.93 6.31 -13.36
C GLU A 27 38.48 6.39 -14.80
N TYR A 28 39.70 6.89 -14.93
CA TYR A 28 40.25 7.39 -16.19
C TYR A 28 41.09 6.32 -16.90
N VAL A 29 40.47 5.48 -17.73
CA VAL A 29 41.21 4.54 -18.60
C VAL A 29 41.70 5.30 -19.85
N ALA A 30 43.01 5.55 -19.91
CA ALA A 30 43.63 6.22 -21.05
C ALA A 30 43.79 5.27 -22.26
N GLY A 31 43.42 5.75 -23.45
CA GLY A 31 43.58 5.04 -24.71
C GLY A 31 43.54 6.01 -25.88
N ASN A 32 44.71 6.32 -26.46
CA ASN A 32 44.84 7.26 -27.57
C ASN A 32 44.38 6.63 -28.89
N LEU A 33 43.66 7.38 -29.73
CA LEU A 33 43.78 7.39 -31.20
C LEU A 33 43.00 8.60 -31.77
N ALA A 34 43.41 9.08 -32.95
CA ALA A 34 42.97 10.39 -33.49
C ALA A 34 41.75 10.30 -34.43
N PRO A 35 40.92 11.36 -34.54
CA PRO A 35 39.83 11.45 -35.51
C PRO A 35 40.30 12.01 -36.88
N PRO A 36 39.78 11.49 -38.02
CA PRO A 36 40.00 12.07 -39.35
C PRO A 36 39.03 13.21 -39.68
N GLU A 37 39.17 13.76 -40.89
CA GLU A 37 38.68 15.08 -41.28
C GLU A 37 37.24 15.19 -41.83
N GLN A 38 36.62 16.34 -41.52
CA GLN A 38 36.01 17.30 -42.46
C GLN A 38 34.97 16.82 -43.51
N THR A 39 33.75 17.36 -43.45
CA THR A 39 32.97 17.69 -44.66
C THR A 39 32.09 18.93 -44.42
N ARG A 40 32.01 19.84 -45.41
CA ARG A 40 31.14 21.04 -45.40
C ARG A 40 29.79 20.76 -46.07
N ALA A 41 28.73 21.43 -45.61
CA ALA A 41 27.57 21.82 -46.42
C ALA A 41 26.97 23.14 -45.90
N LYS A 42 26.40 23.97 -46.79
CA LYS A 42 25.93 25.34 -46.47
C LYS A 42 24.78 25.76 -47.39
N ILE A 43 23.57 25.91 -46.85
CA ILE A 43 22.38 26.59 -47.40
C ILE A 43 21.71 27.24 -46.17
N ILE A 44 21.73 28.57 -45.97
CA ILE A 44 21.06 29.69 -46.68
C ILE A 44 19.61 29.88 -46.19
N LEU A 45 19.29 31.11 -45.77
CA LEU A 45 17.94 31.56 -45.43
C LEU A 45 17.11 31.84 -46.69
N SER A 46 15.79 31.71 -46.57
CA SER A 46 14.83 32.49 -47.35
C SER A 46 13.71 32.96 -46.43
N GLU A 47 13.58 34.27 -46.30
CA GLU A 47 12.53 34.96 -45.55
C GLU A 47 11.55 35.56 -46.58
N THR A 48 10.26 35.33 -46.40
CA THR A 48 9.19 36.02 -47.13
C THR A 48 8.01 36.23 -46.20
N ASP A 49 7.37 37.37 -46.36
CA ASP A 49 6.41 37.99 -45.45
C ASP A 49 5.08 38.25 -46.19
N LEU A 50 4.17 39.00 -45.54
CA LEU A 50 3.02 39.73 -46.09
C LEU A 50 1.65 39.01 -46.17
N THR A 51 0.79 39.39 -45.21
CA THR A 51 -0.56 40.01 -45.39
C THR A 51 -1.69 39.30 -46.15
N ASP A 52 -2.98 39.52 -45.87
CA ASP A 52 -3.74 40.01 -44.68
C ASP A 52 -5.25 39.84 -45.01
N GLU A 53 -6.13 40.51 -44.26
CA GLU A 53 -7.59 40.69 -44.35
C GLU A 53 -8.47 39.60 -43.73
N SER A 54 -9.38 39.91 -42.77
CA SER A 54 -10.57 40.82 -42.76
C SER A 54 -11.85 40.05 -43.20
N LEU A 55 -13.04 40.16 -42.59
CA LEU A 55 -13.63 40.91 -41.44
C LEU A 55 -14.57 39.93 -40.68
N SER A 56 -15.06 40.15 -39.46
CA SER A 56 -15.86 41.29 -38.99
C SER A 56 -16.10 41.24 -37.46
N GLU A 57 -16.53 42.37 -36.88
CA GLU A 57 -16.71 42.57 -35.44
C GLU A 57 -18.13 42.29 -34.94
N THR A 58 -18.29 42.15 -33.63
CA THR A 58 -19.33 42.92 -32.91
C THR A 58 -18.81 43.29 -31.52
N THR A 59 -18.97 44.56 -31.13
CA THR A 59 -18.46 45.17 -29.88
C THR A 59 -19.54 45.22 -28.78
N LEU A 60 -19.13 45.43 -27.52
CA LEU A 60 -19.73 46.43 -26.61
C LEU A 60 -18.98 46.53 -25.26
N THR A 61 -18.06 47.50 -25.22
CA THR A 61 -17.62 48.38 -24.11
C THR A 61 -18.23 48.22 -22.70
N ASN A 62 -17.38 48.16 -21.65
CA ASN A 62 -17.02 49.36 -20.83
C ASN A 62 -16.03 49.12 -19.65
N GLU A 63 -15.47 50.23 -19.15
CA GLU A 63 -14.39 50.38 -18.14
C GLU A 63 -14.90 50.58 -16.67
N PRO A 64 -14.06 50.82 -15.62
CA PRO A 64 -12.65 50.46 -15.38
C PRO A 64 -12.39 49.83 -13.97
N ARG A 65 -11.14 49.42 -13.69
CA ARG A 65 -10.71 48.87 -12.38
C ARG A 65 -10.46 49.96 -11.30
N ARG A 66 -10.98 49.80 -10.09
CA ARG A 66 -10.62 50.61 -8.89
C ARG A 66 -9.40 50.05 -8.10
N LYS A 67 -8.84 50.90 -7.24
CA LYS A 67 -7.46 50.81 -6.70
C LYS A 67 -7.29 49.88 -5.48
N ARG A 68 -6.03 49.47 -5.23
CA ARG A 68 -5.58 48.75 -4.02
C ARG A 68 -5.87 49.55 -2.74
N ALA A 69 -6.23 48.86 -1.66
CA ALA A 69 -6.10 49.36 -0.28
C ALA A 69 -4.90 48.69 0.42
N ARG A 70 -4.19 49.44 1.27
CA ARG A 70 -3.20 48.92 2.23
C ARG A 70 -3.85 48.87 3.61
N TYR A 71 -3.54 47.86 4.41
CA TYR A 71 -3.78 47.90 5.85
C TYR A 71 -2.46 47.85 6.61
N THR A 72 -2.32 48.74 7.58
CA THR A 72 -1.12 48.96 8.40
C THR A 72 -1.14 48.11 9.68
N LYS A 73 0.03 48.06 10.33
CA LYS A 73 0.33 47.20 11.48
C LYS A 73 0.46 48.06 12.73
N THR A 74 -0.30 47.75 13.79
CA THR A 74 -0.19 48.43 15.09
C THR A 74 -0.10 47.40 16.22
N ARG A 75 0.59 47.77 17.31
CA ARG A 75 0.98 46.94 18.45
C ARG A 75 0.50 47.61 19.74
N PRO A 76 -0.07 46.86 20.70
CA PRO A 76 0.01 47.22 22.12
C PRO A 76 1.18 46.51 22.82
N GLN A 77 1.54 47.00 24.00
CA GLN A 77 2.70 46.54 24.76
C GLN A 77 2.36 46.14 26.20
N ASN A 78 3.24 45.28 26.72
CA ASN A 78 3.57 45.09 28.13
C ASN A 78 2.55 44.36 29.05
N ILE A 79 3.15 43.91 30.16
CA ILE A 79 2.67 43.04 31.22
C ILE A 79 3.03 43.75 32.53
N PRO A 80 2.23 43.63 33.60
CA PRO A 80 2.76 43.65 34.96
C PRO A 80 2.94 42.22 35.49
N SER A 81 4.09 41.94 36.09
CA SER A 81 4.47 40.63 36.64
C SER A 81 4.24 40.58 38.14
N GLU A 82 3.79 39.43 38.65
CA GLU A 82 3.91 39.08 40.07
C GLU A 82 4.50 37.66 40.23
N SER A 83 4.89 37.28 41.43
CA SER A 83 6.07 36.43 41.63
C SER A 83 5.95 35.37 42.73
N SER A 84 6.97 34.48 42.77
CA SER A 84 7.14 33.35 43.70
C SER A 84 6.16 32.17 43.46
N SER A 85 6.46 30.94 43.90
CA SER A 85 7.62 30.44 44.64
C SER A 85 8.04 29.03 44.14
N THR A 86 9.25 28.61 44.48
CA THR A 86 9.79 27.27 44.15
C THR A 86 9.37 26.25 45.19
N GLU A 87 8.85 25.09 44.79
CA GLU A 87 8.86 23.90 45.64
C GLU A 87 9.10 22.62 44.81
N SER A 88 9.86 21.67 45.38
CA SER A 88 10.30 20.44 44.72
C SER A 88 9.78 19.22 45.46
N LEU A 89 8.93 18.42 44.80
CA LEU A 89 8.52 17.11 45.32
C LEU A 89 8.68 15.99 44.30
N LEU A 90 9.35 14.92 44.76
CA LEU A 90 9.59 13.67 44.06
C LEU A 90 8.44 12.67 44.31
N PHE A 91 8.27 11.76 43.35
CA PHE A 91 7.42 10.56 43.40
C PHE A 91 5.89 10.73 43.58
N ARG A 92 5.14 10.24 42.60
CA ARG A 92 4.36 8.99 42.75
C ARG A 92 3.89 8.42 41.42
N THR A 93 4.00 7.10 41.26
CA THR A 93 3.48 6.35 40.11
C THR A 93 2.04 5.88 40.37
N PRO A 94 1.13 5.90 39.37
CA PRO A 94 -0.18 5.28 39.50
C PRO A 94 -0.06 3.74 39.42
N ARG A 95 -0.40 3.02 40.50
CA ARG A 95 -0.67 1.57 40.43
C ARG A 95 -2.11 1.31 39.96
N PRO A 96 -2.37 0.24 39.19
CA PRO A 96 -3.71 -0.06 38.68
C PRO A 96 -4.67 -0.52 39.79
N LYS A 97 -5.95 -0.11 39.69
CA LYS A 97 -7.01 -0.60 40.57
C LYS A 97 -7.37 -2.06 40.22
N LYS A 98 -7.15 -2.99 41.15
CA LYS A 98 -7.74 -4.35 41.07
C LYS A 98 -9.26 -4.26 41.14
N ILE A 99 -9.96 -4.82 40.16
CA ILE A 99 -11.37 -5.19 40.31
C ILE A 99 -11.40 -6.49 41.15
N ARG A 100 -12.24 -6.50 42.19
CA ARG A 100 -12.37 -7.60 43.15
C ARG A 100 -13.69 -8.32 42.89
N SER A 101 -13.65 -9.56 42.41
CA SER A 101 -14.85 -10.37 42.23
C SER A 101 -15.52 -10.63 43.57
N LYS A 102 -16.83 -10.34 43.68
CA LYS A 102 -17.66 -10.78 44.80
C LYS A 102 -18.19 -12.18 44.49
N LYS A 103 -17.82 -13.13 45.34
CA LYS A 103 -18.38 -14.49 45.38
C LYS A 103 -19.62 -14.44 46.28
N ASN A 104 -20.81 -14.42 45.69
CA ASN A 104 -22.05 -14.61 46.45
C ASN A 104 -22.42 -16.10 46.45
N SER A 105 -22.75 -16.61 47.63
CA SER A 105 -23.29 -17.95 47.82
C SER A 105 -24.56 -17.87 48.66
N SER A 106 -25.65 -18.43 48.14
CA SER A 106 -26.85 -18.76 48.91
C SER A 106 -27.16 -20.23 48.66
N LYS A 107 -27.43 -20.95 49.73
CA LYS A 107 -27.84 -22.36 49.73
C LYS A 107 -29.38 -22.45 49.80
N ASP A 108 -29.85 -23.69 49.87
CA ASP A 108 -31.19 -24.13 50.30
C ASP A 108 -32.30 -24.18 49.25
N THR A 109 -33.21 -25.17 49.28
CA THR A 109 -33.16 -26.56 49.82
C THR A 109 -34.35 -27.32 49.21
N LEU A 110 -34.17 -28.55 48.69
CA LEU A 110 -35.29 -29.50 48.51
C LEU A 110 -34.88 -30.99 48.43
N SER A 111 -35.87 -31.84 48.64
CA SER A 111 -35.92 -33.26 49.04
C SER A 111 -35.27 -34.36 48.18
N LYS A 112 -34.71 -35.35 48.91
CA LYS A 112 -34.67 -36.82 48.68
C LYS A 112 -35.97 -37.40 48.05
N THR A 113 -36.07 -38.56 47.37
CA THR A 113 -35.15 -39.66 46.93
C THR A 113 -35.84 -40.54 45.83
N PRO A 114 -35.14 -41.47 45.11
CA PRO A 114 -35.69 -42.40 44.09
C PRO A 114 -36.33 -43.69 44.75
N PRO A 115 -36.76 -44.81 44.06
CA PRO A 115 -36.43 -45.28 42.68
C PRO A 115 -37.44 -46.20 41.89
N SER A 116 -37.07 -46.57 40.65
CA SER A 116 -37.20 -47.91 40.01
C SER A 116 -36.28 -47.96 38.76
N LYS A 117 -35.51 -49.01 38.38
CA LYS A 117 -35.71 -50.49 38.27
C LYS A 117 -36.58 -50.91 37.05
N THR A 118 -36.21 -51.84 36.14
CA THR A 118 -34.95 -52.59 35.81
C THR A 118 -35.10 -53.22 34.39
N ILE A 119 -34.04 -53.86 33.85
CA ILE A 119 -34.00 -54.97 32.84
C ILE A 119 -33.64 -54.61 31.37
N LEU A 120 -32.58 -55.29 30.90
CA LEU A 120 -32.13 -55.60 29.52
C LEU A 120 -32.47 -57.09 29.25
N PRO A 121 -32.70 -57.57 28.01
CA PRO A 121 -31.56 -58.02 27.17
C PRO A 121 -31.76 -57.94 25.64
N GLU A 122 -30.77 -58.47 24.91
CA GLU A 122 -30.66 -58.59 23.45
C GLU A 122 -31.53 -59.72 22.85
N THR A 123 -31.67 -59.79 21.51
CA THR A 123 -31.25 -60.90 20.60
C THR A 123 -31.50 -60.50 19.12
N GLY A 124 -30.73 -61.00 18.15
CA GLY A 124 -31.03 -60.93 16.70
C GLY A 124 -31.81 -62.16 16.20
N PRO A 125 -31.58 -62.71 14.97
CA PRO A 125 -30.91 -62.17 13.78
C PRO A 125 -31.80 -62.31 12.49
N SER A 126 -31.28 -61.97 11.29
CA SER A 126 -31.35 -62.80 10.05
C SER A 126 -30.73 -62.04 8.83
N GLU A 127 -30.65 -62.69 7.67
CA GLU A 127 -29.77 -62.38 6.53
C GLU A 127 -30.53 -61.89 5.27
N THR A 128 -29.80 -61.30 4.30
CA THR A 128 -29.76 -61.73 2.87
C THR A 128 -28.85 -60.79 2.04
N THR A 129 -27.99 -61.36 1.18
CA THR A 129 -27.18 -60.66 0.15
C THR A 129 -27.24 -61.47 -1.15
N PRO A 130 -27.24 -60.85 -2.35
CA PRO A 130 -26.10 -61.02 -3.27
C PRO A 130 -25.92 -59.85 -4.30
N PRO A 131 -24.91 -59.88 -5.21
CA PRO A 131 -23.60 -60.54 -5.18
C PRO A 131 -22.42 -59.55 -5.42
N GLU A 132 -21.20 -60.08 -5.34
CA GLU A 132 -19.91 -59.40 -5.55
C GLU A 132 -19.31 -59.69 -6.94
N ILE A 133 -18.48 -58.77 -7.47
CA ILE A 133 -17.56 -59.03 -8.59
C ILE A 133 -16.17 -58.48 -8.25
N ALA A 134 -15.20 -59.37 -8.08
CA ALA A 134 -13.75 -59.09 -8.02
C ALA A 134 -13.12 -59.35 -9.42
N LEU A 135 -11.85 -59.07 -9.77
CA LEU A 135 -10.54 -58.84 -9.12
C LEU A 135 -9.72 -57.85 -10.03
N PRO A 136 -8.41 -57.56 -9.84
CA PRO A 136 -7.51 -57.90 -8.73
C PRO A 136 -6.84 -56.67 -8.05
N GLN A 137 -6.16 -56.91 -6.93
CA GLN A 137 -5.19 -55.97 -6.35
C GLN A 137 -3.78 -56.23 -6.90
N ALA A 138 -3.00 -55.16 -7.12
CA ALA A 138 -1.54 -55.24 -7.30
C ALA A 138 -0.85 -54.50 -6.15
N VAL A 139 -0.05 -55.21 -5.36
CA VAL A 139 0.67 -54.63 -4.21
C VAL A 139 1.96 -53.98 -4.68
N LEU A 140 2.10 -52.68 -4.42
CA LEU A 140 3.39 -51.96 -4.53
C LEU A 140 3.57 -51.07 -3.29
N THR A 141 4.27 -51.60 -2.30
CA THR A 141 4.58 -50.93 -1.04
C THR A 141 5.64 -49.85 -1.23
N ASN A 142 5.27 -48.60 -0.98
CA ASN A 142 6.22 -47.50 -0.73
C ASN A 142 5.82 -46.78 0.57
N PRO A 143 6.74 -46.55 1.52
CA PRO A 143 6.41 -45.92 2.80
C PRO A 143 5.97 -44.47 2.59
N SER A 144 4.91 -44.05 3.29
CA SER A 144 4.38 -42.70 3.18
C SER A 144 5.31 -41.68 3.85
N SER A 145 6.14 -41.02 3.04
CA SER A 145 6.83 -39.78 3.45
C SER A 145 5.81 -38.80 4.06
N PRO A 146 6.14 -38.12 5.18
CA PRO A 146 5.18 -37.31 5.92
C PRO A 146 4.67 -36.15 5.05
N ARG A 147 3.45 -36.28 4.53
CA ARG A 147 2.76 -35.22 3.81
C ARG A 147 2.56 -34.03 4.75
N ILE A 148 3.40 -33.01 4.63
CA ILE A 148 3.08 -31.66 5.08
C ILE A 148 1.72 -31.33 4.45
N ALA A 149 0.69 -31.15 5.29
CA ALA A 149 -0.68 -31.08 4.81
C ALA A 149 -0.85 -29.87 3.88
N TYR A 150 -0.96 -30.14 2.57
CA TYR A 150 -1.22 -29.12 1.55
C TYR A 150 -2.63 -28.55 1.78
N THR A 151 -2.70 -27.53 2.63
CA THR A 151 -3.88 -26.70 2.83
C THR A 151 -4.07 -25.91 1.52
N PRO A 152 -5.11 -26.21 0.71
CA PRO A 152 -5.26 -25.55 -0.59
C PRO A 152 -5.40 -24.05 -0.38
N ALA A 153 -4.83 -23.23 -1.26
CA ALA A 153 -4.65 -21.81 -0.99
C ALA A 153 -5.96 -21.07 -0.71
N LEU A 154 -7.07 -21.52 -1.32
CA LEU A 154 -8.42 -21.04 -1.03
C LEU A 154 -8.75 -21.06 0.47
N PHE A 155 -8.34 -22.10 1.21
CA PHE A 155 -8.51 -22.19 2.67
C PHE A 155 -7.60 -21.21 3.42
N LYS A 156 -6.32 -21.09 3.01
CA LYS A 156 -5.38 -20.10 3.58
C LYS A 156 -5.97 -18.68 3.43
N LEU A 157 -6.46 -18.35 2.25
CA LEU A 157 -6.99 -17.04 1.87
C LEU A 157 -8.32 -16.71 2.55
N ASP A 158 -9.21 -17.70 2.70
CA ASP A 158 -10.47 -17.58 3.44
C ASP A 158 -10.25 -17.48 4.96
N SER A 159 -9.15 -18.03 5.49
CA SER A 159 -8.79 -17.89 6.92
C SER A 159 -8.54 -16.43 7.33
N ILE A 160 -7.94 -15.62 6.44
CA ILE A 160 -7.71 -14.18 6.65
C ILE A 160 -9.05 -13.47 6.83
N TYR A 161 -10.05 -13.75 5.98
CA TYR A 161 -11.39 -13.18 6.12
C TYR A 161 -12.09 -13.68 7.39
N LYS A 162 -12.08 -15.00 7.65
CA LYS A 162 -12.72 -15.62 8.82
C LYS A 162 -12.21 -15.01 10.14
N LYS A 163 -10.88 -14.85 10.30
CA LYS A 163 -10.25 -14.24 11.48
C LYS A 163 -10.73 -12.81 11.73
N HIS A 164 -11.00 -12.04 10.67
CA HIS A 164 -11.36 -10.62 10.74
C HIS A 164 -12.84 -10.35 10.45
N LYS A 165 -13.70 -11.38 10.49
CA LYS A 165 -15.17 -11.26 10.27
C LYS A 165 -15.83 -10.30 11.27
N HIS A 166 -15.24 -10.11 12.45
CA HIS A 166 -15.68 -9.15 13.46
C HIS A 166 -15.51 -7.68 13.03
N LEU A 167 -14.72 -7.40 11.98
CA LEU A 167 -14.53 -6.07 11.39
C LEU A 167 -15.44 -5.82 10.17
N LEU A 168 -16.45 -6.65 9.93
CA LEU A 168 -17.37 -6.52 8.80
C LEU A 168 -18.17 -5.21 8.90
N CYS A 169 -18.18 -4.43 7.82
CA CYS A 169 -18.83 -3.13 7.77
C CYS A 169 -20.35 -3.25 7.92
N THR A 170 -20.89 -2.62 8.96
CA THR A 170 -22.34 -2.56 9.24
C THR A 170 -23.09 -1.55 8.38
N LYS A 171 -22.40 -0.78 7.54
CA LYS A 171 -22.97 0.29 6.70
C LYS A 171 -23.14 -0.19 5.25
N PRO A 172 -24.37 -0.45 4.76
CA PRO A 172 -24.57 -0.96 3.39
C PRO A 172 -24.15 0.05 2.31
N ALA A 173 -24.35 1.35 2.54
CA ALA A 173 -23.97 2.41 1.60
C ALA A 173 -22.44 2.50 1.41
N GLU A 174 -21.67 2.47 2.50
CA GLU A 174 -20.20 2.45 2.47
C GLU A 174 -19.71 1.19 1.76
N THR A 175 -20.30 0.04 2.07
CA THR A 175 -19.98 -1.26 1.46
C THR A 175 -20.24 -1.28 -0.04
N ARG A 176 -21.41 -0.80 -0.48
CA ARG A 176 -21.75 -0.66 -1.90
C ARG A 176 -20.74 0.23 -2.63
N LYS A 177 -20.39 1.39 -2.05
CA LYS A 177 -19.46 2.33 -2.68
C LYS A 177 -18.03 1.79 -2.73
N ALA A 178 -17.58 1.08 -1.70
CA ALA A 178 -16.28 0.40 -1.71
C ALA A 178 -16.20 -0.69 -2.79
N ILE A 179 -17.28 -1.44 -3.03
CA ILE A 179 -17.35 -2.46 -4.10
C ILE A 179 -17.27 -1.79 -5.48
N GLU A 180 -18.04 -0.72 -5.67
CA GLU A 180 -18.14 0.07 -6.91
C GLU A 180 -16.79 0.64 -7.34
N VAL A 181 -16.18 1.51 -6.53
CA VAL A 181 -14.92 2.20 -6.87
C VAL A 181 -13.74 1.23 -7.02
N MET A 182 -13.79 0.08 -6.33
CA MET A 182 -12.78 -0.96 -6.47
C MET A 182 -13.06 -1.96 -7.61
N ASN A 183 -14.23 -1.93 -8.28
CA ASN A 183 -14.36 -2.56 -9.60
C ASN A 183 -13.52 -1.77 -10.63
N GLU A 184 -13.68 -0.45 -10.66
CA GLU A 184 -12.91 0.45 -11.52
C GLU A 184 -11.40 0.36 -11.24
N ALA A 185 -10.99 0.31 -9.97
CA ALA A 185 -9.58 0.12 -9.59
C ALA A 185 -8.93 -1.14 -10.20
N VAL A 186 -9.67 -2.25 -10.30
CA VAL A 186 -9.17 -3.50 -10.91
C VAL A 186 -8.94 -3.31 -12.40
N MET A 187 -9.90 -2.72 -13.12
CA MET A 187 -9.77 -2.43 -14.56
C MET A 187 -8.61 -1.46 -14.83
N LEU A 188 -8.47 -0.43 -14.01
CA LEU A 188 -7.42 0.57 -14.14
C LEU A 188 -6.03 -0.01 -13.87
N LEU A 189 -5.89 -0.87 -12.85
CA LEU A 189 -4.63 -1.59 -12.60
C LEU A 189 -4.31 -2.55 -13.77
N GLN A 190 -5.30 -3.27 -14.30
CA GLN A 190 -5.11 -4.17 -15.44
C GLN A 190 -4.61 -3.41 -16.67
N TYR A 191 -5.21 -2.26 -16.99
CA TYR A 191 -4.75 -1.36 -18.05
C TYR A 191 -3.29 -0.92 -17.83
N HIS A 192 -2.97 -0.39 -16.64
CA HIS A 192 -1.61 0.10 -16.36
C HIS A 192 -0.57 -1.02 -16.36
N ALA A 193 -0.89 -2.22 -15.84
CA ALA A 193 0.00 -3.37 -15.86
C ALA A 193 0.31 -3.84 -17.30
N THR A 194 -0.73 -3.95 -18.15
CA THR A 194 -0.60 -4.51 -19.50
C THR A 194 -0.10 -3.52 -20.55
N THR A 195 -0.51 -2.24 -20.51
CA THR A 195 -0.21 -1.29 -21.60
C THR A 195 1.27 -0.92 -21.69
N LYS A 196 1.84 -0.90 -22.90
CA LYS A 196 3.16 -0.27 -23.15
C LYS A 196 3.03 1.25 -23.39
N SER A 197 1.83 1.75 -23.71
CA SER A 197 1.63 3.13 -24.18
C SER A 197 1.79 4.18 -23.07
N GLY A 198 2.52 5.25 -23.38
CA GLY A 198 2.81 6.37 -22.48
C GLY A 198 3.82 6.06 -21.37
N TYR A 199 4.32 4.83 -21.27
CA TYR A 199 5.41 4.47 -20.37
C TYR A 199 6.77 4.74 -21.01
N LYS A 200 7.70 5.29 -20.24
CA LYS A 200 9.11 5.41 -20.60
C LYS A 200 9.94 4.53 -19.66
N HIS A 201 11.01 3.93 -20.17
CA HIS A 201 12.03 3.30 -19.32
C HIS A 201 12.60 4.34 -18.36
N HIS A 202 13.05 3.89 -17.18
CA HIS A 202 13.75 4.75 -16.24
C HIS A 202 15.14 4.24 -15.88
N CYS A 203 15.20 2.98 -15.47
CA CYS A 203 16.40 2.31 -14.99
C CYS A 203 16.12 0.81 -15.02
N THR A 204 17.20 0.04 -15.09
CA THR A 204 17.21 -1.41 -14.84
C THR A 204 17.91 -1.61 -13.51
N THR A 205 17.44 -2.55 -12.68
CA THR A 205 18.09 -2.84 -11.39
C THR A 205 19.31 -3.75 -11.58
N ARG A 206 20.08 -4.01 -10.50
CA ARG A 206 21.25 -4.91 -10.56
C ARG A 206 20.85 -6.34 -10.91
N GLU A 207 19.60 -6.68 -10.60
CA GLU A 207 18.94 -7.97 -10.79
C GLU A 207 18.26 -8.08 -12.18
N GLY A 208 18.50 -7.13 -13.09
CA GLY A 208 17.96 -7.13 -14.44
C GLY A 208 16.49 -6.69 -14.55
N VAL A 209 15.87 -6.23 -13.47
CA VAL A 209 14.45 -5.83 -13.47
C VAL A 209 14.31 -4.40 -14.02
N ASP A 210 13.69 -4.26 -15.19
CA ASP A 210 13.37 -2.95 -15.76
C ASP A 210 12.24 -2.24 -14.99
N MET A 211 12.48 -0.97 -14.67
CA MET A 211 11.48 -0.07 -14.12
C MET A 211 11.05 0.97 -15.16
N TYR A 212 9.74 1.07 -15.36
CA TYR A 212 9.09 1.99 -16.30
C TYR A 212 8.24 3.01 -15.52
N TYR A 213 8.07 4.21 -16.07
CA TYR A 213 7.22 5.25 -15.50
C TYR A 213 6.36 5.95 -16.56
N ARG A 214 5.13 6.28 -16.19
CA ARG A 214 4.22 7.15 -16.95
C ARG A 214 3.94 8.42 -16.14
N ASN A 215 3.96 9.58 -16.81
CA ASN A 215 3.53 10.85 -16.23
C ASN A 215 2.02 11.00 -16.42
N ASN A 216 1.25 11.15 -15.34
CA ASN A 216 -0.20 11.34 -15.39
C ASN A 216 -0.61 12.81 -15.16
N GLY A 217 0.31 13.75 -15.46
CA GLY A 217 0.11 15.18 -15.22
C GLY A 217 0.13 15.56 -13.73
N ASN A 218 0.05 16.85 -13.43
CA ASN A 218 -0.13 17.37 -12.06
C ASN A 218 0.85 16.81 -10.99
N LYS A 219 2.10 16.53 -11.40
CA LYS A 219 3.18 15.89 -10.62
C LYS A 219 2.86 14.46 -10.12
N THR A 220 1.99 13.75 -10.83
CA THR A 220 1.59 12.37 -10.53
C THR A 220 2.35 11.41 -11.46
N TYR A 221 3.00 10.40 -10.89
CA TYR A 221 3.68 9.35 -11.64
C TYR A 221 3.04 8.00 -11.33
N ILE A 222 3.04 7.13 -12.34
CA ILE A 222 2.62 5.73 -12.23
C ILE A 222 3.79 4.89 -12.72
N GLU A 223 4.48 4.26 -11.78
CA GLU A 223 5.61 3.38 -12.02
C GLU A 223 5.12 1.92 -12.19
N LYS A 224 5.89 1.12 -12.92
CA LYS A 224 5.70 -0.34 -12.96
C LYS A 224 6.98 -1.09 -13.31
N CYS A 225 7.05 -2.35 -12.91
CA CYS A 225 8.05 -3.32 -13.35
C CYS A 225 7.42 -4.71 -13.41
N LYS A 226 8.19 -5.69 -13.91
CA LYS A 226 7.76 -7.09 -14.02
C LYS A 226 8.89 -8.00 -13.56
N ILE A 227 8.56 -8.95 -12.69
CA ILE A 227 9.43 -10.06 -12.28
C ILE A 227 8.89 -11.39 -12.84
N LYS A 228 9.76 -12.40 -12.89
CA LYS A 228 9.43 -13.81 -13.15
C LYS A 228 9.84 -14.61 -11.92
N ILE A 229 8.88 -15.29 -11.28
CA ILE A 229 9.15 -16.27 -10.21
C ILE A 229 9.13 -17.65 -10.85
N SER A 230 10.22 -18.39 -10.71
CA SER A 230 10.58 -19.54 -11.53
C SER A 230 9.77 -20.82 -11.24
N ASN A 231 9.12 -20.91 -10.08
CA ASN A 231 8.27 -22.06 -9.73
C ASN A 231 6.78 -21.75 -9.92
N PRO A 232 6.10 -22.31 -10.95
CA PRO A 232 4.69 -22.00 -11.26
C PRO A 232 3.71 -22.43 -10.16
N ASN A 233 4.08 -23.42 -9.33
CA ASN A 233 3.27 -23.88 -8.20
C ASN A 233 3.24 -22.87 -7.04
N ARG A 234 4.09 -21.82 -7.07
CA ARG A 234 4.06 -20.73 -6.07
C ARG A 234 2.93 -19.73 -6.29
N TYR A 235 2.23 -19.73 -7.43
CA TYR A 235 1.17 -18.76 -7.79
C TYR A 235 0.20 -18.46 -6.63
N ASP A 236 -0.26 -19.53 -5.99
CA ASP A 236 -1.21 -19.51 -4.88
C ASP A 236 -0.60 -18.95 -3.58
N ASP A 237 0.66 -19.29 -3.27
CA ASP A 237 1.38 -18.75 -2.11
C ASP A 237 1.77 -17.27 -2.32
N ILE A 238 2.05 -16.85 -3.56
CA ILE A 238 2.28 -15.45 -3.95
C ILE A 238 1.00 -14.63 -3.72
N ILE A 239 -0.16 -15.13 -4.18
CA ILE A 239 -1.46 -14.50 -3.95
C ILE A 239 -1.75 -14.40 -2.44
N TYR A 240 -1.48 -15.44 -1.67
CA TYR A 240 -1.62 -15.41 -0.21
C TYR A 240 -0.71 -14.33 0.41
N MET A 241 0.57 -14.30 0.05
CA MET A 241 1.57 -13.38 0.60
C MET A 241 1.28 -11.90 0.26
N LEU A 242 0.73 -11.62 -0.91
CA LEU A 242 0.39 -10.26 -1.33
C LEU A 242 -1.00 -9.81 -0.85
N TRP A 243 -1.88 -10.74 -0.46
CA TRP A 243 -3.18 -10.44 0.14
C TRP A 243 -3.13 -10.28 1.66
N ASP A 244 -2.24 -11.00 2.35
CA ASP A 244 -1.99 -10.80 3.79
C ASP A 244 -1.46 -9.38 4.05
N PRO A 245 -2.11 -8.56 4.91
CA PRO A 245 -1.61 -7.25 5.28
C PRO A 245 -0.18 -7.24 5.84
N ASN A 246 0.25 -8.34 6.48
CA ASN A 246 1.59 -8.52 7.04
C ASN A 246 2.51 -9.41 6.18
N GLY A 247 2.01 -10.03 5.11
CA GLY A 247 2.83 -10.83 4.19
C GLY A 247 4.12 -10.14 3.71
N PRO A 248 4.14 -8.81 3.45
CA PRO A 248 5.37 -8.07 3.17
C PRO A 248 6.47 -8.12 4.24
N GLN A 249 6.18 -8.43 5.51
CA GLN A 249 7.22 -8.63 6.55
C GLN A 249 8.22 -9.75 6.19
N LYS A 250 7.86 -10.64 5.26
CA LYS A 250 8.71 -11.75 4.81
C LYS A 250 9.76 -11.38 3.78
N PHE A 251 9.60 -10.25 3.08
CA PHE A 251 10.46 -9.90 1.94
C PHE A 251 10.81 -8.41 1.86
N ASP A 252 9.98 -7.49 2.35
CA ASP A 252 10.23 -6.05 2.30
C ASP A 252 10.88 -5.55 3.61
N PRO A 253 12.20 -5.23 3.63
CA PRO A 253 12.89 -4.73 4.83
C PRO A 253 12.47 -3.29 5.22
N ASN A 254 11.79 -2.57 4.32
CA ASN A 254 11.19 -1.28 4.59
C ASN A 254 9.78 -1.41 5.20
N PHE A 255 9.11 -2.56 5.08
CA PHE A 255 7.82 -2.78 5.73
C PHE A 255 7.96 -2.85 7.26
N ILE A 256 6.87 -2.53 7.98
CA ILE A 256 6.84 -2.54 9.46
C ILE A 256 5.72 -3.47 9.94
N TYR A 257 4.45 -3.13 9.68
CA TYR A 257 3.29 -4.02 9.85
C TYR A 257 2.07 -3.47 9.10
N GLY A 258 1.05 -4.30 8.96
CA GLY A 258 -0.26 -3.94 8.46
C GLY A 258 -1.40 -4.45 9.35
N LYS A 259 -2.52 -3.71 9.36
CA LYS A 259 -3.75 -4.07 10.09
C LYS A 259 -4.91 -4.14 9.10
N ILE A 260 -5.88 -5.02 9.35
CA ILE A 260 -7.21 -4.87 8.75
C ILE A 260 -7.99 -3.96 9.69
N ILE A 261 -8.55 -2.89 9.14
CA ILE A 261 -9.36 -1.90 9.88
C ILE A 261 -10.86 -2.13 9.63
N ARG A 262 -11.20 -2.66 8.46
CA ARG A 262 -12.58 -2.98 8.08
C ARG A 262 -12.61 -4.10 7.05
N SER A 263 -13.64 -4.92 7.05
CA SER A 263 -13.94 -5.86 5.98
C SER A 263 -15.25 -5.47 5.29
N TYR A 264 -15.32 -5.65 3.98
CA TYR A 264 -16.55 -5.44 3.19
C TYR A 264 -17.06 -6.75 2.61
N ASN A 265 -16.16 -7.66 2.24
CA ASN A 265 -16.40 -9.07 1.94
C ASN A 265 -15.06 -9.84 1.91
N ARG A 266 -15.08 -11.12 1.54
CA ARG A 266 -13.89 -12.00 1.50
C ARG A 266 -12.75 -11.51 0.59
N ASN A 267 -13.07 -10.63 -0.36
CA ASN A 267 -12.20 -10.15 -1.41
C ASN A 267 -12.00 -8.62 -1.37
N LEU A 268 -12.57 -7.91 -0.39
CA LEU A 268 -12.48 -6.46 -0.26
C LEU A 268 -12.37 -6.04 1.21
N LEU A 269 -11.29 -5.34 1.54
CA LEU A 269 -10.89 -4.93 2.88
C LEU A 269 -10.54 -3.44 2.89
N MET A 270 -10.56 -2.81 4.07
CA MET A 270 -9.75 -1.64 4.36
C MET A 270 -8.52 -2.08 5.15
N VAL A 271 -7.34 -1.77 4.63
CA VAL A 271 -6.06 -2.04 5.28
C VAL A 271 -5.39 -0.74 5.70
N GLU A 272 -4.71 -0.80 6.83
CA GLU A 272 -3.68 0.16 7.23
C GLU A 272 -2.31 -0.51 7.04
N LYS A 273 -1.30 0.23 6.54
CA LYS A 273 0.06 -0.29 6.36
C LYS A 273 1.09 0.76 6.78
N PHE A 274 2.09 0.34 7.55
CA PHE A 274 3.20 1.15 8.06
C PHE A 274 4.52 0.73 7.40
N TYR A 275 5.31 1.72 6.95
CA TYR A 275 6.52 1.49 6.17
C TYR A 275 7.59 2.58 6.38
N LYS A 276 8.84 2.21 6.11
CA LYS A 276 10.00 3.09 5.93
C LYS A 276 10.15 3.41 4.44
N ASN A 277 10.93 4.43 4.11
CA ASN A 277 11.36 4.73 2.74
C ASN A 277 12.59 5.62 2.84
N SER A 278 13.76 5.19 2.34
CA SER A 278 15.02 5.91 2.57
C SER A 278 14.99 7.36 2.06
N MET A 279 14.27 7.60 0.97
CA MET A 279 14.09 8.91 0.32
C MET A 279 13.20 9.88 1.12
N LEU A 280 12.62 9.46 2.25
CA LEU A 280 11.68 10.25 3.05
C LEU A 280 12.12 10.36 4.52
N SER A 281 12.22 11.59 5.02
CA SER A 281 12.70 11.94 6.38
C SER A 281 11.80 11.54 7.57
N SER A 282 10.91 10.56 7.40
CA SER A 282 10.07 9.99 8.46
C SER A 282 9.39 8.71 7.98
N LYS A 283 9.19 7.75 8.90
CA LYS A 283 8.30 6.60 8.70
C LYS A 283 6.90 7.06 8.25
N ARG A 284 6.21 6.19 7.52
CA ARG A 284 4.97 6.49 6.80
C ARG A 284 3.88 5.48 7.13
N TYR A 285 2.63 5.90 6.95
CA TYR A 285 1.45 5.04 7.02
C TYR A 285 0.41 5.47 6.00
N PHE A 286 -0.45 4.56 5.57
CA PHE A 286 -1.64 4.86 4.76
C PHE A 286 -2.81 3.95 5.13
N TYR A 287 -4.02 4.44 4.88
CA TYR A 287 -5.22 3.60 4.75
C TYR A 287 -5.58 3.46 3.27
N ALA A 288 -5.95 2.25 2.86
CA ALA A 288 -6.43 1.97 1.51
C ALA A 288 -7.55 0.94 1.52
N LEU A 289 -8.48 1.05 0.57
CA LEU A 289 -9.29 -0.08 0.16
C LEU A 289 -8.38 -1.04 -0.61
N ALA A 290 -8.36 -2.31 -0.21
CA ALA A 290 -7.61 -3.38 -0.84
C ALA A 290 -8.58 -4.43 -1.39
N LYS A 291 -8.48 -4.75 -2.69
CA LYS A 291 -9.33 -5.73 -3.36
C LYS A 291 -8.51 -6.80 -4.07
N LYS A 292 -8.94 -8.05 -3.93
CA LYS A 292 -8.51 -9.18 -4.75
C LYS A 292 -9.58 -9.50 -5.78
N ALA A 293 -9.21 -9.65 -7.04
CA ALA A 293 -10.07 -10.09 -8.12
C ALA A 293 -9.42 -11.26 -8.86
N HIS A 294 -10.11 -12.40 -8.92
CA HIS A 294 -9.74 -13.50 -9.81
C HIS A 294 -10.31 -13.17 -11.20
N ILE A 295 -9.45 -13.17 -12.22
CA ILE A 295 -9.78 -12.70 -13.58
C ILE A 295 -9.94 -13.90 -14.52
N SER A 296 -9.08 -14.90 -14.36
CA SER A 296 -9.19 -16.24 -14.91
C SER A 296 -8.40 -17.20 -14.01
N GLU A 297 -8.50 -18.51 -14.23
CA GLU A 297 -7.79 -19.55 -13.46
C GLU A 297 -6.32 -19.18 -13.17
N ASP A 298 -5.55 -18.87 -14.22
CA ASP A 298 -4.15 -18.47 -14.14
C ASP A 298 -3.92 -16.97 -13.85
N THR A 299 -4.95 -16.11 -13.75
CA THR A 299 -4.75 -14.65 -13.59
C THR A 299 -5.52 -14.05 -12.40
N THR A 300 -4.78 -13.43 -11.47
CA THR A 300 -5.33 -12.74 -10.30
C THR A 300 -4.78 -11.31 -10.20
N ILE A 301 -5.64 -10.36 -9.85
CA ILE A 301 -5.29 -8.97 -9.53
C ILE A 301 -5.47 -8.72 -8.03
N ILE A 302 -4.50 -8.05 -7.42
CA ILE A 302 -4.63 -7.44 -6.09
C ILE A 302 -4.36 -5.94 -6.24
N VAL A 303 -5.33 -5.09 -5.91
CA VAL A 303 -5.25 -3.63 -6.07
C VAL A 303 -5.61 -2.90 -4.77
N MET A 304 -4.87 -1.82 -4.50
CA MET A 304 -5.04 -0.90 -3.39
C MET A 304 -5.24 0.53 -3.91
N ALA A 305 -6.17 1.27 -3.30
CA ALA A 305 -6.35 2.70 -3.52
C ALA A 305 -6.89 3.40 -2.26
N SER A 306 -6.45 4.63 -2.01
CA SER A 306 -6.94 5.47 -0.90
C SER A 306 -8.11 6.34 -1.37
N GLY A 307 -9.20 6.32 -0.61
CA GLY A 307 -10.23 7.35 -0.63
C GLY A 307 -10.01 8.38 0.49
N ASN A 308 -11.04 9.16 0.81
CA ASN A 308 -10.99 10.11 1.92
C ASN A 308 -11.30 9.41 3.25
N ILE A 309 -10.27 8.83 3.86
CA ILE A 309 -10.37 8.08 5.12
C ILE A 309 -9.88 8.96 6.28
N ASN A 310 -10.83 9.39 7.12
CA ASN A 310 -10.58 10.21 8.30
C ASN A 310 -10.22 9.32 9.51
N ASP A 311 -9.02 9.54 10.04
CA ASP A 311 -8.43 8.88 11.21
C ASP A 311 -8.39 9.78 12.45
N HIS A 312 -9.10 10.91 12.40
CA HIS A 312 -9.15 11.93 13.45
C HIS A 312 -7.76 12.48 13.86
N ASN A 313 -6.73 12.29 13.03
CA ASN A 313 -5.37 12.77 13.28
C ASN A 313 -5.32 14.31 13.13
N PRO A 314 -5.05 15.07 14.22
CA PRO A 314 -5.13 16.53 14.21
C PRO A 314 -4.07 17.20 13.34
N PHE A 315 -3.02 16.48 12.93
CA PHE A 315 -1.97 16.96 12.03
C PHE A 315 -2.33 16.78 10.55
N ASN A 316 -3.30 15.93 10.20
CA ASN A 316 -3.70 15.62 8.83
C ASN A 316 -5.01 16.31 8.40
N LYS A 317 -5.08 17.64 8.54
CA LYS A 317 -6.30 18.43 8.25
C LYS A 317 -6.64 18.65 6.77
N LYS A 318 -5.89 18.04 5.83
CA LYS A 318 -6.08 18.25 4.38
C LYS A 318 -6.81 17.07 3.75
N THR A 319 -7.99 17.33 3.17
CA THR A 319 -8.69 16.39 2.30
C THR A 319 -7.78 15.97 1.15
N TYR A 320 -7.49 14.68 1.05
CA TYR A 320 -6.77 14.12 -0.09
C TYR A 320 -7.72 14.00 -1.30
N LYS A 321 -7.17 14.23 -2.50
CA LYS A 321 -7.81 13.84 -3.76
C LYS A 321 -6.89 12.90 -4.52
N ASN A 322 -7.43 11.74 -4.88
CA ASN A 322 -6.82 10.79 -5.79
C ASN A 322 -6.89 11.33 -7.23
N LYS A 323 -5.77 11.22 -7.96
CA LYS A 323 -5.55 11.75 -9.32
C LYS A 323 -5.31 10.64 -10.37
N VAL A 324 -5.61 9.40 -10.00
CA VAL A 324 -5.44 8.21 -10.86
C VAL A 324 -6.76 7.47 -10.93
N LEU A 325 -7.33 7.13 -9.76
CA LEU A 325 -8.69 6.63 -9.63
C LEU A 325 -9.57 7.77 -9.12
N GLU A 326 -10.32 8.45 -9.99
CA GLU A 326 -11.04 9.66 -9.56
C GLU A 326 -12.34 9.37 -8.81
N SER A 327 -13.02 8.25 -9.08
CA SER A 327 -14.29 7.89 -8.43
C SER A 327 -14.16 7.68 -6.92
N ILE A 328 -13.01 7.17 -6.44
CA ILE A 328 -12.74 6.94 -5.01
C ILE A 328 -12.70 8.23 -4.18
N ASN A 329 -12.64 9.41 -4.81
CA ASN A 329 -12.81 10.70 -4.11
C ASN A 329 -14.22 10.85 -3.50
N SER A 330 -15.21 10.13 -4.02
CA SER A 330 -16.55 10.04 -3.42
C SER A 330 -16.64 9.02 -2.27
N PHE A 331 -15.65 8.14 -2.11
CA PHE A 331 -15.56 7.24 -0.96
C PHE A 331 -15.02 8.00 0.27
N ASN A 332 -15.90 8.24 1.24
CA ASN A 332 -15.64 8.98 2.46
C ASN A 332 -16.04 8.13 3.68
N THR A 333 -15.16 7.96 4.66
CA THR A 333 -15.52 7.32 5.94
C THR A 333 -14.55 7.69 7.07
N ASN A 334 -15.00 7.49 8.31
CA ASN A 334 -14.17 7.56 9.51
C ASN A 334 -13.66 6.16 9.86
N VAL A 335 -12.45 6.08 10.43
CA VAL A 335 -11.93 4.91 11.15
C VAL A 335 -11.70 5.28 12.62
N ASP A 336 -11.74 4.27 13.48
CA ASP A 336 -11.47 4.45 14.91
C ASP A 336 -10.00 4.84 15.12
N PHE A 337 -9.73 5.51 16.23
CA PHE A 337 -8.47 6.21 16.45
C PHE A 337 -7.33 5.26 16.87
N ASP A 338 -6.26 5.18 16.08
CA ASP A 338 -5.11 4.31 16.35
C ASP A 338 -4.00 5.02 17.14
N GLU A 339 -3.50 4.38 18.21
CA GLU A 339 -2.47 4.97 19.07
C GLU A 339 -1.07 5.03 18.43
N ASP A 340 -0.77 4.16 17.47
CA ASP A 340 0.51 4.22 16.73
C ASP A 340 0.58 5.51 15.89
N VAL A 341 -0.58 5.91 15.35
CA VAL A 341 -0.76 7.13 14.55
C VAL A 341 -0.72 8.39 15.42
N LYS A 342 -1.26 8.33 16.64
CA LYS A 342 -1.30 9.44 17.63
C LYS A 342 0.07 10.08 17.87
N ASN A 343 1.10 9.24 17.98
CA ASN A 343 2.41 9.65 18.47
C ASN A 343 3.23 10.49 17.47
N GLY A 344 2.69 10.81 16.29
CA GLY A 344 3.26 11.76 15.33
C GLY A 344 4.51 11.28 14.58
N TYR A 345 5.11 10.15 14.99
CA TYR A 345 6.28 9.56 14.35
C TYR A 345 6.04 9.10 12.89
N TYR A 346 4.78 8.81 12.55
CA TYR A 346 4.37 8.37 11.21
C TYR A 346 3.63 9.50 10.48
N LYS A 347 4.06 9.82 9.24
CA LYS A 347 3.37 10.79 8.39
C LYS A 347 2.45 10.11 7.39
N LYS A 348 1.19 10.56 7.33
CA LYS A 348 0.16 9.98 6.45
C LYS A 348 0.51 10.18 4.98
N THR A 349 0.39 9.09 4.23
CA THR A 349 0.52 9.02 2.77
C THR A 349 -0.73 8.38 2.19
N PHE A 350 -0.87 8.43 0.86
CA PHE A 350 -2.06 7.95 0.17
C PHE A 350 -1.66 7.14 -1.06
N VAL A 351 -2.39 6.06 -1.32
CA VAL A 351 -2.24 5.24 -2.52
C VAL A 351 -3.13 5.84 -3.61
N ASN A 352 -2.55 6.36 -4.70
CA ASN A 352 -3.35 6.75 -5.86
C ASN A 352 -3.87 5.48 -6.56
N LEU A 353 -2.94 4.56 -6.88
CA LEU A 353 -3.20 3.22 -7.36
C LEU A 353 -1.94 2.37 -7.13
N SER A 354 -2.03 1.24 -6.44
CA SER A 354 -0.90 0.34 -6.23
C SER A 354 -1.36 -1.11 -6.18
N GLY A 355 -0.66 -2.03 -6.83
CA GLY A 355 -1.12 -3.41 -6.91
C GLY A 355 -0.42 -4.28 -7.94
N TYR A 356 -0.78 -5.56 -7.92
CA TYR A 356 -0.12 -6.63 -8.65
C TYR A 356 -1.08 -7.27 -9.65
N LEU A 357 -0.61 -7.45 -10.89
CA LEU A 357 -1.17 -8.40 -11.85
C LEU A 357 -0.29 -9.67 -11.77
N ILE A 358 -0.85 -10.72 -11.21
CA ILE A 358 -0.21 -12.02 -10.97
C ILE A 358 -0.75 -12.99 -12.02
N ARG A 359 0.12 -13.61 -12.80
CA ARG A 359 -0.27 -14.52 -13.89
C ARG A 359 0.61 -15.76 -13.93
N LYS A 360 0.01 -16.93 -13.70
CA LYS A 360 0.66 -18.23 -13.83
C LYS A 360 0.97 -18.56 -15.30
N LYS A 361 2.01 -19.37 -15.48
CA LYS A 361 2.50 -19.95 -16.74
C LYS A 361 2.95 -21.39 -16.48
N ASN A 362 3.20 -22.13 -17.55
CA ASN A 362 3.57 -23.55 -17.47
C ASN A 362 4.93 -23.73 -16.76
N ASP A 363 5.82 -22.74 -16.87
CA ASP A 363 7.20 -22.76 -16.37
C ASP A 363 7.50 -21.67 -15.32
N HIS A 364 6.54 -20.78 -14.99
CA HIS A 364 6.76 -19.68 -14.04
C HIS A 364 5.48 -18.98 -13.56
N VAL A 365 5.64 -17.96 -12.71
CA VAL A 365 4.63 -16.95 -12.40
C VAL A 365 5.15 -15.56 -12.81
N ASP A 366 4.42 -14.88 -13.68
CA ASP A 366 4.59 -13.46 -13.95
C ASP A 366 4.00 -12.64 -12.80
N VAL A 367 4.75 -11.68 -12.25
CA VAL A 367 4.19 -10.64 -11.38
C VAL A 367 4.55 -9.27 -11.95
N THR A 368 3.53 -8.54 -12.43
CA THR A 368 3.67 -7.12 -12.80
C THR A 368 3.20 -6.27 -11.63
N PHE A 369 4.12 -5.52 -11.00
CA PHE A 369 3.77 -4.56 -9.96
C PHE A 369 3.56 -3.18 -10.60
N VAL A 370 2.46 -2.52 -10.27
CA VAL A 370 2.14 -1.13 -10.63
C VAL A 370 2.02 -0.32 -9.34
N ASN A 371 2.61 0.87 -9.28
CA ASN A 371 2.60 1.71 -8.09
C ASN A 371 2.41 3.19 -8.43
N SER A 372 1.73 3.91 -7.55
CA SER A 372 1.56 5.36 -7.61
C SER A 372 1.14 5.88 -6.24
N MET A 373 2.07 6.49 -5.52
CA MET A 373 1.83 7.03 -4.18
C MET A 373 1.80 8.56 -4.16
N ASN A 374 1.06 9.12 -3.21
CA ASN A 374 1.22 10.50 -2.76
C ASN A 374 1.85 10.49 -1.36
N PHE A 375 3.15 10.78 -1.30
CA PHE A 375 3.93 10.77 -0.05
C PHE A 375 3.70 11.99 0.85
N ASN A 376 2.76 12.89 0.54
CA ASN A 376 2.43 14.07 1.37
C ASN A 376 3.70 14.83 1.83
N ALA A 377 4.63 15.03 0.89
CA ALA A 377 5.94 15.58 1.18
C ALA A 377 5.86 17.10 1.39
N LEU A 378 6.51 17.60 2.45
CA LEU A 378 6.52 19.02 2.81
C LEU A 378 7.06 19.90 1.67
N ILE A 379 8.05 19.38 0.93
CA ILE A 379 8.56 19.96 -0.32
C ILE A 379 8.41 18.88 -1.41
N PRO A 380 7.39 18.97 -2.29
CA PRO A 380 7.14 17.96 -3.33
C PRO A 380 8.05 18.16 -4.55
N LEU A 381 9.35 17.91 -4.36
CA LEU A 381 10.34 17.86 -5.44
C LEU A 381 10.09 16.63 -6.33
N LYS A 382 10.11 16.84 -7.65
CA LYS A 382 9.81 15.82 -8.67
C LYS A 382 10.75 14.61 -8.58
N CYS A 383 12.05 14.84 -8.36
CA CYS A 383 13.05 13.80 -8.14
C CYS A 383 12.76 12.99 -6.87
N VAL A 384 12.55 13.65 -5.73
CA VAL A 384 12.30 12.98 -4.44
C VAL A 384 11.05 12.10 -4.49
N ILE A 385 9.95 12.57 -5.10
CA ILE A 385 8.72 11.78 -5.24
C ILE A 385 8.96 10.55 -6.14
N LYS A 386 9.62 10.73 -7.29
CA LYS A 386 9.91 9.62 -8.21
C LYS A 386 10.82 8.58 -7.53
N ASN A 387 11.91 9.02 -6.90
CA ASN A 387 12.85 8.17 -6.18
C ASN A 387 12.16 7.41 -5.04
N ALA A 388 11.25 8.05 -4.29
CA ALA A 388 10.49 7.39 -3.24
C ALA A 388 9.49 6.33 -3.77
N ASN A 389 8.91 6.51 -4.96
CA ASN A 389 8.13 5.46 -5.63
C ASN A 389 9.05 4.28 -6.03
N ILE A 390 10.23 4.55 -6.58
CA ILE A 390 11.21 3.54 -7.03
C ILE A 390 11.75 2.72 -5.86
N GLU A 391 12.06 3.36 -4.74
CA GLU A 391 12.41 2.69 -3.47
C GLU A 391 11.32 1.69 -3.06
N ALA A 392 10.04 2.07 -3.16
CA ALA A 392 8.93 1.16 -2.90
C ALA A 392 8.77 0.08 -3.98
N MET A 393 9.16 0.33 -5.24
CA MET A 393 9.19 -0.68 -6.30
C MET A 393 10.24 -1.78 -6.03
N GLN A 394 11.37 -1.48 -5.38
CA GLN A 394 12.43 -2.48 -5.12
C GLN A 394 11.94 -3.66 -4.25
N SER A 395 10.92 -3.46 -3.41
CA SER A 395 10.32 -4.51 -2.58
C SER A 395 9.89 -5.75 -3.39
N ILE A 396 9.49 -5.60 -4.65
CA ILE A 396 9.07 -6.73 -5.49
C ILE A 396 10.25 -7.63 -5.92
N ILE A 397 11.47 -7.10 -5.95
CA ILE A 397 12.67 -7.87 -6.28
C ILE A 397 12.97 -8.85 -5.14
N SER A 398 12.80 -8.40 -3.90
CA SER A 398 12.89 -9.25 -2.71
C SER A 398 11.78 -10.31 -2.65
N LEU A 399 10.58 -10.04 -3.20
CA LEU A 399 9.54 -11.08 -3.38
C LEU A 399 10.02 -12.20 -4.34
N GLN A 400 10.72 -11.84 -5.42
CA GLN A 400 11.28 -12.83 -6.35
C GLN A 400 12.27 -13.75 -5.62
N TYR A 401 13.24 -13.15 -4.92
CA TYR A 401 14.22 -13.90 -4.12
C TYR A 401 13.58 -14.75 -3.02
N TYR A 402 12.47 -14.32 -2.40
CA TYR A 402 11.78 -15.12 -1.38
C TYR A 402 11.18 -16.44 -1.95
N PHE A 403 10.82 -16.49 -3.23
CA PHE A 403 10.12 -17.63 -3.83
C PHE A 403 10.97 -18.53 -4.73
N ASP A 404 12.08 -18.00 -5.24
CA ASP A 404 13.07 -18.73 -6.05
C ASP A 404 14.23 -19.33 -5.20
N ASN A 405 14.23 -19.06 -3.89
CA ASN A 405 14.98 -19.80 -2.86
C ASN A 405 14.03 -20.63 -1.97
#